data_AF-A0A959E992-F1
#
_entry.id   AF-A0A959E992-F1
#
_cell.length_a   1.000
_cell.length_b   1.000
_cell.length_c   1.000
_cell.angle_alpha   90.00
_cell.angle_beta   90.00
_cell.angle_gamma   90.00
#
_symmetry.space_group_name_H-M   'P 1'
#
loop_
_entity.id
_entity.type
_entity.pdbx_description
1 polymer ?
#
loop_
_entity_poly.entity_id
_entity_poly.type
_entity_poly.pdbx_seq_one_letter_code
_entity_poly.pdbx_strand_id
1 'polypeptide(L)'
;MASTLKWILPLQLLWAVACPGRAQVRPEITGLASRIKAIAITSASYPRQNLQLKDSLAITLLQSATVEELLELTGHPSPIIRTTALFALLGCPEKASLELQELVPLHFYDTAEVQIEIWEEYKSNGSAQVGEVFLYTIGGYTNSLFWQNDGYALTETKQMWLDSLFICTPTHFNELKGHLFWKWEPRQPMYPCIRQMVESGQDNQASIFLAKYQREADIELITSHLPTLRGSWGSNTWLPFRFFRHPRLFSFLKNNLDKGWTDRHFQLRLAEYKTGEAAILLDSLYARILQLDKKKRRPAVTTFARALEGNYDSLYAPLYLRILTEHSENANLHVPEGLWLTHADTLYRLSLAWKNGDRAERERSAKMLPEIINYLESFSVDSLNAEIISRIQPGLDMRYYVEHQAEMGATMKAYQHIYRTKAPYFVDPLIEILKKDPLAKNRFFIAKLLHEYNEPSIDERLALLFREFPELAPGLQAAEEGGSFFKNFAYHANRK
;
A
#
# COMPACT_ATOMS: atom_id res chain seq x y z
N MET A 1 30.36 0.19 -36.58
CA MET A 1 29.36 -0.48 -35.73
C MET A 1 28.04 0.27 -35.82
N ALA A 2 27.31 0.06 -36.92
CA ALA A 2 26.03 0.68 -37.21
C ALA A 2 25.07 -0.41 -37.70
N SER A 3 24.31 -0.99 -36.78
CA SER A 3 23.18 -1.87 -37.11
C SER A 3 22.22 -1.91 -35.92
N THR A 4 21.23 -1.02 -35.88
CA THR A 4 19.98 -1.16 -35.09
C THR A 4 19.12 0.10 -35.26
N LEU A 5 18.38 0.21 -36.37
CA LEU A 5 17.21 1.08 -36.52
C LEU A 5 16.54 0.79 -37.87
N LYS A 6 16.02 -0.44 -38.01
CA LYS A 6 15.10 -0.83 -39.10
C LYS A 6 13.68 -1.15 -38.61
N TRP A 7 13.42 -0.97 -37.33
CA TRP A 7 12.14 -1.30 -36.71
C TRP A 7 11.40 -0.01 -36.40
N ILE A 8 10.69 0.53 -37.39
CA ILE A 8 9.45 1.33 -37.35
C ILE A 8 9.22 1.68 -38.82
N LEU A 9 8.73 0.72 -39.59
CA LEU A 9 8.02 1.01 -40.84
C LEU A 9 6.61 1.48 -40.45
N PRO A 10 6.00 2.44 -41.18
CA PRO A 10 4.60 2.80 -40.93
C PRO A 10 3.75 1.53 -41.03
N LEU A 11 3.05 1.18 -39.94
CA LEU A 11 2.14 0.02 -39.86
C LEU A 11 1.12 0.01 -41.02
N GLN A 12 0.84 1.16 -41.62
CA GLN A 12 -0.03 1.31 -42.80
C GLN A 12 0.51 0.64 -44.07
N LEU A 13 1.81 0.34 -44.17
CA LEU A 13 2.41 -0.35 -45.33
C LEU A 13 2.51 -1.87 -45.16
N LEU A 14 2.21 -2.41 -43.97
CA LEU A 14 2.16 -3.86 -43.73
C LEU A 14 0.82 -4.51 -44.11
N TRP A 15 -0.20 -3.71 -44.43
CA TRP A 15 -1.52 -4.20 -44.84
C TRP A 15 -1.55 -4.92 -46.20
N ALA A 16 -0.45 -4.90 -46.96
CA ALA A 16 -0.37 -5.49 -48.30
C ALA A 16 0.73 -6.55 -48.46
N VAL A 17 1.20 -7.18 -47.36
CA VAL A 17 1.94 -8.44 -47.51
C VAL A 17 0.92 -9.56 -47.65
N ALA A 18 0.51 -9.82 -48.90
CA ALA A 18 -0.18 -11.04 -49.25
C ALA A 18 0.70 -12.23 -48.86
N CYS A 19 0.38 -12.93 -47.77
CA CYS A 19 0.96 -14.23 -47.47
C CYS A 19 0.65 -15.17 -48.66
N PRO A 20 1.65 -15.63 -49.43
CA PRO A 20 1.42 -16.58 -50.51
C PRO A 20 1.02 -17.90 -49.86
N GLY A 21 -0.22 -18.34 -50.07
CA GLY A 21 -0.73 -19.61 -49.57
C GLY A 21 -1.60 -19.53 -48.32
N ARG A 22 -2.50 -18.54 -48.21
CA ARG A 22 -3.59 -18.61 -47.19
C ARG A 22 -4.36 -19.91 -47.38
N ALA A 23 -4.33 -20.77 -46.37
CA ALA A 23 -5.16 -21.96 -46.35
C ALA A 23 -6.62 -21.53 -46.49
N GLN A 24 -7.32 -22.09 -47.48
CA GLN A 24 -8.73 -21.80 -47.65
C GLN A 24 -9.48 -22.44 -46.48
N VAL A 25 -10.16 -21.63 -45.67
CA VAL A 25 -11.01 -22.15 -44.59
C VAL A 25 -12.08 -23.04 -45.20
N ARG A 26 -12.15 -24.31 -44.75
CA ARG A 26 -13.14 -25.25 -45.31
C ARG A 26 -14.56 -24.72 -45.12
N PRO A 27 -15.49 -24.97 -46.07
CA PRO A 27 -16.87 -24.49 -45.98
C PRO A 27 -17.59 -24.96 -44.71
N GLU A 28 -17.29 -26.16 -44.23
CA GLU A 28 -17.83 -26.71 -42.97
C GLU A 28 -17.41 -25.90 -41.75
N ILE A 29 -16.14 -25.47 -41.70
CA ILE A 29 -15.58 -24.64 -40.62
C ILE A 29 -16.17 -23.24 -40.68
N THR A 30 -16.29 -22.67 -41.88
CA THR A 30 -16.97 -21.37 -42.09
C THR A 30 -18.43 -21.44 -41.65
N GLY A 31 -19.13 -22.52 -41.99
CA GLY A 31 -20.51 -22.78 -41.58
C GLY A 31 -20.65 -22.90 -40.07
N LEU A 32 -19.74 -23.58 -39.38
CA LEU A 32 -19.70 -23.65 -37.92
C LEU A 32 -19.46 -22.28 -37.29
N ALA A 33 -18.44 -21.55 -37.74
CA ALA A 33 -18.10 -20.22 -37.22
C ALA A 33 -19.27 -19.23 -37.35
N SER A 34 -19.95 -19.21 -38.50
CA SER A 34 -21.09 -18.33 -38.76
C SER A 34 -22.29 -18.51 -37.81
N ARG A 35 -22.37 -19.67 -37.15
CA ARG A 35 -23.46 -20.01 -36.21
C ARG A 35 -23.16 -19.59 -34.77
N ILE A 36 -21.93 -19.17 -34.47
CA ILE A 36 -21.53 -18.72 -33.14
C ILE A 36 -22.08 -17.32 -32.91
N LYS A 37 -22.94 -17.17 -31.90
CA LYS A 37 -23.66 -15.92 -31.60
C LYS A 37 -23.20 -15.22 -30.32
N ALA A 38 -22.47 -15.92 -29.47
CA ALA A 38 -21.97 -15.40 -28.20
C ALA A 38 -20.67 -16.11 -27.84
N ILE A 39 -19.86 -15.44 -27.01
CA ILE A 39 -18.68 -16.04 -26.41
C ILE A 39 -18.98 -16.28 -24.94
N ALA A 40 -18.98 -17.54 -24.54
CA ALA A 40 -19.11 -17.96 -23.15
C ALA A 40 -17.81 -18.61 -22.71
N ILE A 41 -17.18 -18.05 -21.69
CA ILE A 41 -15.95 -18.58 -21.08
C ILE A 41 -16.17 -18.84 -19.59
N THR A 42 -15.57 -19.89 -19.05
CA THR A 42 -15.42 -20.06 -17.58
C THR A 42 -13.98 -19.77 -17.18
N SER A 43 -13.79 -19.04 -16.08
CA SER A 43 -12.60 -19.23 -15.26
C SER A 43 -12.83 -20.47 -14.42
N ALA A 44 -11.93 -21.46 -14.48
CA ALA A 44 -12.00 -22.54 -13.50
C ALA A 44 -11.61 -21.95 -12.14
N SER A 45 -12.37 -22.29 -11.10
CA SER A 45 -12.28 -21.77 -9.74
C SER A 45 -10.82 -21.57 -9.28
N TYR A 46 -10.60 -20.45 -8.60
CA TYR A 46 -9.31 -20.02 -8.08
C TYR A 46 -8.48 -21.16 -7.41
N PRO A 47 -7.15 -21.25 -7.62
CA PRO A 47 -6.32 -20.49 -8.56
C PRO A 47 -5.75 -21.38 -9.69
N ARG A 48 -5.70 -20.82 -10.92
CA ARG A 48 -4.79 -21.19 -12.03
C ARG A 48 -5.20 -22.33 -12.97
N GLN A 49 -6.29 -22.22 -13.74
CA GLN A 49 -6.45 -23.08 -14.93
C GLN A 49 -7.09 -22.35 -16.13
N ASN A 50 -6.66 -22.80 -17.31
CA ASN A 50 -6.93 -22.31 -18.67
C ASN A 50 -8.36 -21.79 -18.91
N LEU A 51 -8.49 -20.71 -19.68
CA LEU A 51 -9.76 -20.26 -20.27
C LEU A 51 -10.45 -21.43 -21.02
N GLN A 52 -11.66 -21.80 -20.60
CA GLN A 52 -12.44 -22.83 -21.28
C GLN A 52 -13.66 -22.21 -21.95
N LEU A 53 -13.81 -22.46 -23.26
CA LEU A 53 -15.04 -22.16 -24.00
C LEU A 53 -16.18 -23.06 -23.49
N LYS A 54 -17.37 -22.47 -23.30
CA LYS A 54 -18.60 -23.20 -22.92
C LYS A 54 -19.58 -23.39 -24.06
N ASP A 55 -19.48 -22.57 -25.09
CA ASP A 55 -20.35 -22.69 -26.26
C ASP A 55 -20.00 -23.96 -27.04
N SER A 56 -20.97 -24.84 -27.24
CA SER A 56 -20.75 -26.15 -27.90
C SER A 56 -20.32 -26.02 -29.35
N LEU A 57 -20.71 -24.95 -30.06
CA LEU A 57 -20.26 -24.66 -31.42
C LEU A 57 -18.82 -24.15 -31.42
N ALA A 58 -18.45 -23.30 -30.45
CA ALA A 58 -17.07 -22.86 -30.27
C ALA A 58 -16.13 -24.01 -29.89
N ILE A 59 -16.57 -24.94 -29.03
CA ILE A 59 -15.84 -26.18 -28.71
C ILE A 59 -15.71 -27.07 -29.96
N THR A 60 -16.79 -27.22 -30.73
CA THR A 60 -16.76 -28.01 -31.97
C THR A 60 -15.81 -27.39 -33.00
N LEU A 61 -15.78 -26.06 -33.10
CA LEU A 61 -14.85 -25.32 -33.95
C LEU A 61 -13.40 -25.61 -33.53
N LEU A 62 -13.07 -25.53 -32.24
CA LEU A 62 -11.75 -25.90 -31.70
C LEU A 62 -11.34 -27.33 -32.06
N GLN A 63 -12.28 -28.28 -32.03
CA GLN A 63 -12.00 -29.69 -32.30
C GLN A 63 -11.89 -30.02 -33.79
N SER A 64 -12.47 -29.20 -34.67
CA SER A 64 -12.63 -29.53 -36.09
C SER A 64 -11.74 -28.71 -37.04
N ALA A 65 -11.40 -27.47 -36.63
CA ALA A 65 -10.56 -26.58 -37.42
C ALA A 65 -9.07 -26.89 -37.21
N THR A 66 -8.29 -26.80 -38.29
CA THR A 66 -6.83 -26.80 -38.22
C THR A 66 -6.30 -25.48 -37.65
N VAL A 67 -5.05 -25.46 -37.20
CA VAL A 67 -4.41 -24.24 -36.69
C VAL A 67 -4.39 -23.15 -37.76
N GLU A 68 -4.09 -23.50 -39.01
CA GLU A 68 -4.07 -22.57 -40.14
C GLU A 68 -5.45 -21.96 -40.42
N GLU A 69 -6.50 -22.76 -40.32
CA GLU A 69 -7.88 -22.29 -40.45
C GLU A 69 -8.27 -21.34 -39.30
N LEU A 70 -7.86 -21.66 -38.07
CA LEU A 70 -8.10 -20.80 -36.92
C LEU A 70 -7.34 -19.47 -37.03
N LEU A 71 -6.09 -19.49 -37.51
CA LEU A 71 -5.32 -18.28 -37.81
C LEU A 71 -6.03 -17.42 -38.85
N GLU A 72 -6.53 -18.00 -39.95
CA GLU A 72 -7.28 -17.25 -40.97
C GLU A 72 -8.59 -16.68 -40.41
N LEU A 73 -9.29 -17.41 -39.53
CA LEU A 73 -10.51 -16.94 -38.88
C LEU A 73 -10.29 -15.75 -37.93
N THR A 74 -9.07 -15.49 -37.47
CA THR A 74 -8.78 -14.25 -36.73
C THR A 74 -9.00 -13.01 -37.60
N GLY A 75 -8.91 -13.11 -38.93
CA GLY A 75 -9.22 -12.03 -39.87
C GLY A 75 -10.70 -11.91 -40.27
N HIS A 76 -11.60 -12.72 -39.71
CA HIS A 76 -13.00 -12.78 -40.14
C HIS A 76 -13.76 -11.46 -39.88
N PRO A 77 -14.73 -11.03 -40.73
CA PRO A 77 -15.46 -9.76 -40.53
C PRO A 77 -16.26 -9.65 -39.21
N SER A 78 -16.74 -10.77 -38.67
CA SER A 78 -17.47 -10.83 -37.40
C SER A 78 -16.51 -10.79 -36.20
N PRO A 79 -16.65 -9.83 -35.25
CA PRO A 79 -15.79 -9.73 -34.07
C PRO A 79 -15.88 -10.97 -33.16
N ILE A 80 -17.08 -11.57 -33.05
CA ILE A 80 -17.29 -12.80 -32.28
C ILE A 80 -16.40 -13.92 -32.83
N ILE A 81 -16.36 -14.10 -34.15
CA ILE A 81 -15.59 -15.17 -34.79
C ILE A 81 -14.09 -14.94 -34.60
N ARG A 82 -13.61 -13.69 -34.73
CA ARG A 82 -12.19 -13.34 -34.49
C ARG A 82 -11.77 -13.72 -33.07
N THR A 83 -12.56 -13.31 -32.09
CA THR A 83 -12.27 -13.55 -30.68
C THR A 83 -12.43 -15.03 -30.31
N THR A 84 -13.42 -15.75 -30.86
CA THR A 84 -13.53 -17.20 -30.66
C THR A 84 -12.35 -17.95 -31.26
N ALA A 85 -11.89 -17.57 -32.45
CA ALA A 85 -10.71 -18.16 -33.08
C ALA A 85 -9.46 -17.96 -32.21
N LEU A 86 -9.28 -16.77 -31.63
CA LEU A 86 -8.21 -16.52 -30.66
C LEU A 86 -8.29 -17.45 -29.44
N PHE A 87 -9.46 -17.57 -28.81
CA PHE A 87 -9.62 -18.47 -27.66
C PHE A 87 -9.38 -19.94 -28.04
N ALA A 88 -9.77 -20.34 -29.24
CA ALA A 88 -9.49 -21.67 -29.75
C ALA A 88 -7.97 -21.89 -29.92
N LEU A 89 -7.25 -20.96 -30.56
CA LEU A 89 -5.78 -21.01 -30.71
C LEU A 89 -5.06 -21.10 -29.36
N LEU A 90 -5.53 -20.36 -28.36
CA LEU A 90 -5.03 -20.38 -26.99
C LEU A 90 -5.34 -21.68 -26.22
N GLY A 91 -6.29 -22.48 -26.73
CA GLY A 91 -6.68 -23.80 -26.23
C GLY A 91 -5.94 -24.95 -26.92
N CYS A 92 -5.29 -24.73 -28.07
CA CYS A 92 -4.58 -25.77 -28.82
C CYS A 92 -3.37 -26.33 -28.03
N PRO A 93 -3.11 -27.64 -28.07
CA PRO A 93 -1.91 -28.24 -27.48
C PRO A 93 -0.60 -27.63 -28.03
N GLU A 94 -0.58 -27.27 -29.31
CA GLU A 94 0.59 -26.75 -30.02
C GLU A 94 0.84 -25.26 -29.78
N LYS A 95 0.00 -24.57 -28.98
CA LYS A 95 0.03 -23.10 -28.81
C LYS A 95 1.39 -22.50 -28.45
N ALA A 96 2.24 -23.23 -27.72
CA ALA A 96 3.58 -22.78 -27.36
C ALA A 96 4.52 -22.64 -28.57
N SER A 97 4.25 -23.37 -29.66
CA SER A 97 4.99 -23.28 -30.92
C SER A 97 4.44 -22.23 -31.88
N LEU A 98 3.28 -21.63 -31.56
CA LEU A 98 2.64 -20.62 -32.38
C LEU A 98 3.17 -19.23 -32.03
N GLU A 99 3.48 -18.46 -33.08
CA GLU A 99 3.90 -17.06 -32.97
C GLU A 99 2.68 -16.12 -32.78
N LEU A 100 1.79 -16.42 -31.82
CA LEU A 100 0.52 -15.68 -31.66
C LEU A 100 0.71 -14.18 -31.40
N GLN A 101 1.87 -13.74 -30.89
CA GLN A 101 2.16 -12.31 -30.76
C GLN A 101 2.09 -11.54 -32.09
N GLU A 102 2.28 -12.22 -33.23
CA GLU A 102 2.15 -11.62 -34.56
C GLU A 102 0.71 -11.20 -34.89
N LEU A 103 -0.28 -11.74 -34.17
CA LEU A 103 -1.68 -11.33 -34.31
C LEU A 103 -1.97 -9.98 -33.65
N VAL A 104 -1.17 -9.55 -32.67
CA VAL A 104 -1.42 -8.31 -31.93
C VAL A 104 -1.40 -7.08 -32.84
N PRO A 105 -0.38 -6.86 -33.71
CA PRO A 105 -0.41 -5.75 -34.68
C PRO A 105 -1.62 -5.75 -35.61
N LEU A 106 -2.15 -6.92 -35.97
CA LEU A 106 -3.29 -7.05 -36.88
C LEU A 106 -4.60 -6.58 -36.25
N HIS A 107 -4.75 -6.81 -34.95
CA HIS A 107 -5.94 -6.44 -34.18
C HIS A 107 -5.75 -5.21 -33.27
N PHE A 108 -4.59 -4.56 -33.33
CA PHE A 108 -4.23 -3.45 -32.44
C PHE A 108 -5.18 -2.25 -32.52
N TYR A 109 -5.88 -2.08 -33.65
CA TYR A 109 -6.87 -1.02 -33.86
C TYR A 109 -8.29 -1.56 -34.00
N ASP A 110 -8.54 -2.82 -33.67
CA ASP A 110 -9.84 -3.45 -33.80
C ASP A 110 -10.77 -3.02 -32.65
N THR A 111 -11.54 -1.96 -32.90
CA THR A 111 -12.49 -1.36 -31.96
C THR A 111 -13.85 -2.08 -31.94
N ALA A 112 -14.03 -3.16 -32.71
CA ALA A 112 -15.31 -3.85 -32.76
C ALA A 112 -15.61 -4.45 -31.38
N GLU A 113 -16.84 -4.27 -30.89
CA GLU A 113 -17.23 -4.79 -29.59
C GLU A 113 -17.68 -6.25 -29.69
N VAL A 114 -17.31 -7.03 -28.68
CA VAL A 114 -17.77 -8.39 -28.48
C VAL A 114 -18.34 -8.54 -27.07
N GLN A 115 -19.51 -9.17 -26.98
CA GLN A 115 -20.11 -9.53 -25.70
C GLN A 115 -19.49 -10.85 -25.23
N ILE A 116 -19.01 -10.87 -23.99
CA ILE A 116 -18.39 -12.04 -23.38
C ILE A 116 -19.10 -12.35 -22.07
N GLU A 117 -19.68 -13.54 -22.00
CA GLU A 117 -20.30 -14.08 -20.80
C GLU A 117 -19.24 -14.83 -20.00
N ILE A 118 -18.95 -14.35 -18.79
CA ILE A 118 -18.05 -15.01 -17.85
C ILE A 118 -18.90 -15.84 -16.89
N TRP A 119 -18.78 -17.16 -17.04
CA TRP A 119 -19.46 -18.15 -16.22
C TRP A 119 -18.63 -18.43 -14.96
N GLU A 120 -18.98 -17.79 -13.85
CA GLU A 120 -18.47 -18.07 -12.50
C GLU A 120 -19.64 -18.34 -11.52
N GLU A 121 -19.38 -18.47 -10.21
CA GLU A 121 -20.42 -18.48 -9.16
C GLU A 121 -21.41 -17.30 -9.28
N TYR A 122 -20.95 -16.19 -9.90
CA TYR A 122 -21.78 -15.07 -10.31
C TYR A 122 -21.63 -14.89 -11.83
N LYS A 123 -22.71 -15.11 -12.58
CA LYS A 123 -22.74 -14.78 -14.00
C LYS A 123 -22.52 -13.28 -14.17
N SER A 124 -21.47 -12.91 -14.89
CA SER A 124 -21.25 -11.52 -15.30
C SER A 124 -21.19 -11.44 -16.81
N ASN A 125 -21.92 -10.47 -17.37
CA ASN A 125 -21.85 -10.11 -18.77
C ASN A 125 -20.93 -8.91 -18.90
N GLY A 126 -19.92 -9.00 -19.76
CA GLY A 126 -19.04 -7.90 -20.11
C GLY A 126 -19.00 -7.66 -21.61
N SER A 127 -18.64 -6.45 -22.00
CA SER A 127 -18.28 -6.11 -23.36
C SER A 127 -16.80 -5.69 -23.40
N ALA A 128 -16.09 -6.13 -24.42
CA ALA A 128 -14.70 -5.70 -24.67
C ALA A 128 -14.51 -5.42 -26.16
N GLN A 129 -13.57 -4.54 -26.50
CA GLN A 129 -13.15 -4.38 -27.89
C GLN A 129 -12.23 -5.53 -28.29
N VAL A 130 -12.32 -6.02 -29.53
CA VAL A 130 -11.52 -7.16 -29.99
C VAL A 130 -10.02 -6.93 -29.74
N GLY A 131 -9.50 -5.74 -30.08
CA GLY A 131 -8.07 -5.43 -29.83
C GLY A 131 -7.67 -5.50 -28.35
N GLU A 132 -8.56 -5.15 -27.42
CA GLU A 132 -8.32 -5.33 -25.98
C GLU A 132 -8.20 -6.81 -25.63
N VAL A 133 -9.06 -7.66 -26.19
CA VAL A 133 -9.03 -9.10 -25.93
C VAL A 133 -7.70 -9.71 -26.39
N PHE A 134 -7.18 -9.31 -27.55
CA PHE A 134 -5.85 -9.74 -28.02
C PHE A 134 -4.73 -9.25 -27.09
N LEU A 135 -4.75 -7.98 -26.69
CA LEU A 135 -3.76 -7.40 -25.77
C LEU A 135 -3.79 -8.05 -24.38
N TYR A 136 -4.98 -8.38 -23.86
CA TYR A 136 -5.14 -9.06 -22.58
C TYR A 136 -4.61 -10.49 -22.62
N THR A 137 -5.01 -11.26 -23.63
CA THR A 137 -4.79 -12.70 -23.67
C THR A 137 -3.40 -13.10 -24.17
N ILE A 138 -2.85 -12.35 -25.12
CA ILE A 138 -1.52 -12.59 -25.69
C ILE A 138 -0.47 -11.74 -24.97
N GLY A 139 -0.74 -10.44 -24.82
CA GLY A 139 0.20 -9.47 -24.25
C GLY A 139 0.25 -9.46 -22.71
N GLY A 140 -0.71 -10.11 -22.05
CA GLY A 140 -0.76 -10.20 -20.58
C GLY A 140 -1.06 -8.88 -19.89
N TYR A 141 -1.64 -7.89 -20.59
CA TYR A 141 -1.87 -6.54 -20.07
C TYR A 141 -3.12 -6.42 -19.19
N THR A 142 -3.39 -7.38 -18.30
CA THR A 142 -4.57 -7.40 -17.41
C THR A 142 -4.19 -7.37 -15.92
N ASN A 143 -5.01 -6.70 -15.10
CA ASN A 143 -5.09 -6.95 -13.64
C ASN A 143 -6.28 -7.85 -13.27
N SER A 144 -7.17 -8.13 -14.21
CA SER A 144 -8.27 -9.04 -14.04
C SER A 144 -7.79 -10.47 -14.25
N LEU A 145 -7.98 -11.31 -13.22
CA LEU A 145 -7.65 -12.73 -13.25
C LEU A 145 -8.48 -13.51 -14.26
N PHE A 146 -9.58 -12.93 -14.75
CA PHE A 146 -10.49 -13.58 -15.70
C PHE A 146 -9.86 -13.80 -17.09
N TRP A 147 -8.80 -13.06 -17.44
CA TRP A 147 -8.16 -13.11 -18.77
C TRP A 147 -6.75 -13.70 -18.75
N GLN A 148 -6.24 -14.10 -17.57
CA GLN A 148 -4.91 -14.71 -17.49
C GLN A 148 -4.97 -16.15 -18.00
N ASN A 149 -4.32 -16.41 -19.14
CA ASN A 149 -4.08 -17.76 -19.63
C ASN A 149 -2.65 -18.17 -19.25
N ASP A 150 -2.51 -18.90 -18.14
CA ASP A 150 -1.21 -19.43 -17.67
C ASP A 150 -0.52 -20.36 -18.70
N GLY A 151 -1.25 -20.84 -19.71
CA GLY A 151 -0.72 -21.75 -20.73
C GLY A 151 -0.02 -21.09 -21.91
N TYR A 152 -0.12 -19.76 -22.08
CA TYR A 152 0.60 -19.03 -23.14
C TYR A 152 1.41 -17.89 -22.52
N ALA A 153 2.71 -18.11 -22.39
CA ALA A 153 3.64 -17.13 -21.84
C ALA A 153 4.64 -16.70 -22.91
N LEU A 154 4.70 -15.40 -23.16
CA LEU A 154 5.68 -14.83 -24.06
C LEU A 154 7.08 -14.95 -23.45
N THR A 155 8.06 -15.34 -24.26
CA THR A 155 9.48 -15.14 -23.91
C THR A 155 9.72 -13.66 -23.65
N GLU A 156 10.71 -13.33 -22.82
CA GLU A 156 11.06 -11.94 -22.53
C GLU A 156 11.19 -11.12 -23.82
N THR A 157 11.99 -11.56 -24.80
CA THR A 157 12.17 -10.87 -26.09
C THR A 157 10.87 -10.54 -26.82
N LYS A 158 9.90 -11.47 -26.84
CA LYS A 158 8.59 -11.26 -27.47
C LYS A 158 7.75 -10.26 -26.69
N GLN A 159 7.76 -10.34 -25.35
CA GLN A 159 7.10 -9.35 -24.50
C GLN A 159 7.72 -7.97 -24.69
N MET A 160 9.05 -7.87 -24.79
CA MET A 160 9.75 -6.61 -25.05
C MET A 160 9.31 -5.97 -26.37
N TRP A 161 9.14 -6.78 -27.40
CA TRP A 161 8.67 -6.31 -28.70
C TRP A 161 7.21 -5.81 -28.63
N LEU A 162 6.32 -6.54 -27.96
CA LEU A 162 4.93 -6.08 -27.74
C LEU A 162 4.86 -4.80 -26.90
N ASP A 163 5.63 -4.72 -25.83
CA ASP A 163 5.70 -3.51 -25.00
C ASP A 163 6.17 -2.32 -25.85
N SER A 164 7.15 -2.54 -26.74
CA SER A 164 7.60 -1.52 -27.68
C SER A 164 6.50 -1.10 -28.64
N LEU A 165 5.76 -2.04 -29.21
CA LEU A 165 4.61 -1.75 -30.07
C LEU A 165 3.58 -0.92 -29.30
N PHE A 166 3.20 -1.34 -28.09
CA PHE A 166 2.13 -0.71 -27.34
C PHE A 166 2.51 0.69 -26.81
N ILE A 167 3.77 0.87 -26.41
CA ILE A 167 4.29 2.16 -25.93
C ILE A 167 4.52 3.14 -27.08
N CYS A 168 5.11 2.68 -28.20
CA CYS A 168 5.49 3.54 -29.33
C CYS A 168 4.37 3.82 -30.34
N THR A 169 3.17 3.28 -30.12
CA THR A 169 2.07 3.42 -31.07
C THR A 169 0.89 4.15 -30.41
N PRO A 170 0.32 5.19 -31.07
CA PRO A 170 -0.91 5.82 -30.58
C PRO A 170 -2.03 4.77 -30.49
N THR A 171 -2.76 4.76 -29.39
CA THR A 171 -3.80 3.76 -29.14
C THR A 171 -4.93 4.35 -28.32
N HIS A 172 -6.15 3.84 -28.52
CA HIS A 172 -7.31 4.21 -27.72
C HIS A 172 -7.39 3.40 -26.41
N PHE A 173 -6.56 2.36 -26.27
CA PHE A 173 -6.46 1.48 -25.10
C PHE A 173 -5.67 2.11 -23.93
N ASN A 174 -6.05 3.33 -23.54
CA ASN A 174 -5.34 4.10 -22.52
C ASN A 174 -5.39 3.47 -21.12
N GLU A 175 -6.46 2.75 -20.79
CA GLU A 175 -6.57 2.08 -19.49
C GLU A 175 -5.60 0.90 -19.40
N LEU A 176 -5.57 0.08 -20.46
CA LEU A 176 -4.65 -1.02 -20.66
C LEU A 176 -3.18 -0.58 -20.57
N LYS A 177 -2.85 0.52 -21.23
CA LYS A 177 -1.50 1.11 -21.22
C LYS A 177 -1.07 1.52 -19.82
N GLY A 178 -2.01 1.82 -18.94
CA GLY A 178 -1.77 2.10 -17.53
C GLY A 178 -1.09 0.96 -16.75
N HIS A 179 -1.24 -0.29 -17.16
CA HIS A 179 -0.53 -1.42 -16.54
C HIS A 179 0.97 -1.35 -16.75
N LEU A 180 1.41 -0.79 -17.89
CA LEU A 180 2.82 -0.67 -18.22
C LEU A 180 3.52 0.42 -17.40
N PHE A 181 2.80 1.41 -16.88
CA PHE A 181 3.41 2.45 -16.03
C PHE A 181 4.18 1.86 -14.85
N TRP A 182 3.68 0.76 -14.29
CA TRP A 182 4.22 0.16 -13.08
C TRP A 182 5.21 -0.97 -13.35
N LYS A 183 5.06 -1.70 -14.47
CA LYS A 183 5.84 -2.90 -14.78
C LYS A 183 6.99 -2.67 -15.76
N TRP A 184 6.84 -1.72 -16.69
CA TRP A 184 7.82 -1.54 -17.75
C TRP A 184 9.03 -0.73 -17.27
N GLU A 185 10.24 -1.16 -17.60
CA GLU A 185 11.47 -0.43 -17.30
C GLU A 185 12.00 0.34 -18.52
N PRO A 186 12.54 1.56 -18.34
CA PRO A 186 12.99 2.41 -19.44
C PRO A 186 14.17 1.79 -20.21
N ARG A 187 14.06 1.75 -21.54
CA ARG A 187 15.08 1.17 -22.44
C ARG A 187 15.55 2.17 -23.46
N GLN A 188 16.87 2.37 -23.59
CA GLN A 188 17.44 3.40 -24.47
C GLN A 188 16.92 3.37 -25.92
N PRO A 189 16.74 2.20 -26.58
CA PRO A 189 16.22 2.17 -27.95
C PRO A 189 14.80 2.74 -28.13
N MET A 190 13.97 2.70 -27.09
CA MET A 190 12.59 3.21 -27.15
C MET A 190 12.50 4.72 -26.88
N TYR A 191 13.56 5.34 -26.36
CA TYR A 191 13.56 6.75 -25.98
C TYR A 191 13.16 7.69 -27.14
N PRO A 192 13.74 7.56 -28.37
CA PRO A 192 13.38 8.45 -29.47
C PRO A 192 11.90 8.38 -29.84
N CYS A 193 11.32 7.17 -29.87
CA CYS A 193 9.89 7.01 -30.17
C CYS A 193 9.04 7.68 -29.09
N ILE A 194 9.37 7.46 -27.80
CA ILE A 194 8.55 7.95 -26.68
C ILE A 194 8.58 9.47 -26.67
N ARG A 195 9.76 10.06 -26.88
CA ARG A 195 9.91 11.51 -26.98
C ARG A 195 9.09 12.07 -28.13
N GLN A 196 9.14 11.46 -29.31
CA GLN A 196 8.33 11.86 -30.47
C GLN A 196 6.82 11.76 -30.19
N MET A 197 6.38 10.73 -29.46
CA MET A 197 4.98 10.57 -29.06
C MET A 197 4.50 11.71 -28.16
N VAL A 198 5.37 12.22 -27.27
CA VAL A 198 5.07 13.40 -26.47
C VAL A 198 5.06 14.67 -27.33
N GLU A 199 6.08 14.88 -28.16
CA GLU A 199 6.21 16.07 -29.03
C GLU A 199 5.05 16.22 -30.02
N SER A 200 4.53 15.10 -30.53
CA SER A 200 3.41 15.08 -31.47
C SER A 200 2.04 15.22 -30.81
N GLY A 201 1.95 15.07 -29.48
CA GLY A 201 0.69 15.09 -28.74
C GLY A 201 -0.28 13.95 -29.09
N GLN A 202 0.18 12.91 -29.79
CA GLN A 202 -0.67 11.81 -30.25
C GLN A 202 -1.04 10.82 -29.13
N ASP A 203 -0.31 10.85 -28.01
CA ASP A 203 -0.57 10.01 -26.85
C ASP A 203 -0.45 10.82 -25.55
N ASN A 204 -1.61 10.99 -24.91
CA ASN A 204 -1.77 11.74 -23.68
C ASN A 204 -1.07 11.11 -22.47
N GLN A 205 -0.61 9.86 -22.57
CA GLN A 205 0.10 9.15 -21.51
C GLN A 205 1.60 9.00 -21.78
N ALA A 206 2.09 9.37 -22.97
CA ALA A 206 3.49 9.20 -23.36
C ALA A 206 4.48 9.93 -22.42
N SER A 207 4.07 11.07 -21.84
CA SER A 207 4.91 11.85 -20.91
C SER A 207 5.20 11.10 -19.61
N ILE A 208 4.36 10.13 -19.22
CA ILE A 208 4.59 9.24 -18.08
C ILE A 208 5.77 8.32 -18.38
N PHE A 209 5.82 7.73 -19.58
CA PHE A 209 6.95 6.88 -20.00
C PHE A 209 8.22 7.68 -20.19
N LEU A 210 8.13 8.89 -20.76
CA LEU A 210 9.27 9.79 -20.92
C LEU A 210 9.90 10.13 -19.58
N ALA A 211 9.08 10.41 -18.56
CA ALA A 211 9.55 10.72 -17.21
C ALA A 211 10.39 9.59 -16.59
N LYS A 212 10.16 8.31 -16.95
CA LYS A 212 10.97 7.20 -16.42
C LYS A 212 12.44 7.26 -16.85
N TYR A 213 12.78 7.96 -17.94
CA TYR A 213 14.17 8.17 -18.34
C TYR A 213 14.89 9.24 -17.53
N GLN A 214 14.17 10.07 -16.77
CA GLN A 214 14.72 11.07 -15.85
C GLN A 214 15.76 12.02 -16.46
N ARG A 215 15.59 12.41 -17.73
CA ARG A 215 16.52 13.34 -18.39
C ARG A 215 16.08 14.78 -18.18
N GLU A 216 16.99 15.63 -17.74
CA GLU A 216 16.68 17.04 -17.47
C GLU A 216 16.19 17.81 -18.72
N ALA A 217 16.68 17.44 -19.90
CA ALA A 217 16.26 18.02 -21.18
C ALA A 217 14.78 17.75 -21.52
N ASP A 218 14.14 16.78 -20.87
CA ASP A 218 12.73 16.42 -21.09
C ASP A 218 11.75 17.16 -20.16
N ILE A 219 12.24 17.91 -19.17
CA ILE A 219 11.38 18.51 -18.12
C ILE A 219 10.33 19.45 -18.69
N GLU A 220 10.71 20.32 -19.62
CA GLU A 220 9.78 21.27 -20.26
C GLU A 220 8.78 20.54 -21.14
N LEU A 221 9.22 19.51 -21.86
CA LEU A 221 8.38 18.69 -22.71
C LEU A 221 7.35 17.91 -21.86
N ILE A 222 7.76 17.32 -20.75
CA ILE A 222 6.89 16.61 -19.80
C ILE A 222 5.85 17.56 -19.21
N THR A 223 6.27 18.74 -18.73
CA THR A 223 5.36 19.67 -18.05
C THR A 223 4.39 20.38 -18.97
N SER A 224 4.72 20.52 -20.27
CA SER A 224 3.80 21.03 -21.30
C SER A 224 2.79 19.99 -21.80
N HIS A 225 3.07 18.70 -21.61
CA HIS A 225 2.25 17.58 -22.10
C HIS A 225 1.83 16.65 -20.95
N LEU A 226 1.39 17.22 -19.84
CA LEU A 226 0.90 16.43 -18.72
C LEU A 226 -0.36 15.65 -19.10
N PRO A 227 -0.52 14.40 -18.65
CA PRO A 227 -1.68 13.59 -18.98
C PRO A 227 -2.97 14.24 -18.49
N THR A 228 -4.01 14.26 -19.31
CA THR A 228 -5.35 14.76 -18.92
C THR A 228 -6.35 13.65 -18.57
N LEU A 229 -6.02 12.39 -18.86
CA LEU A 229 -6.89 11.25 -18.57
C LEU A 229 -6.92 10.89 -17.08
N ARG A 230 -8.10 10.52 -16.59
CA ARG A 230 -8.27 9.81 -15.32
C ARG A 230 -8.17 8.31 -15.59
N GLY A 231 -7.28 7.63 -14.89
CA GLY A 231 -7.29 6.17 -14.82
C GLY A 231 -8.23 5.66 -13.73
N SER A 232 -8.35 4.34 -13.62
CA SER A 232 -9.11 3.65 -12.56
C SER A 232 -8.68 4.04 -11.13
N TRP A 233 -7.45 4.53 -10.96
CA TRP A 233 -6.89 4.98 -9.68
C TRP A 233 -6.92 6.50 -9.46
N GLY A 234 -7.55 7.26 -10.36
CA GLY A 234 -7.64 8.72 -10.30
C GLY A 234 -6.84 9.42 -11.40
N SER A 235 -6.46 10.67 -11.15
CA SER A 235 -5.74 11.50 -12.13
C SER A 235 -4.34 10.96 -12.45
N ASN A 236 -4.07 10.70 -13.73
CA ASN A 236 -2.72 10.35 -14.20
C ASN A 236 -1.84 11.60 -14.42
N THR A 237 -2.41 12.80 -14.32
CA THR A 237 -1.73 14.09 -14.56
C THR A 237 -0.43 14.23 -13.77
N TRP A 238 -0.42 13.76 -12.53
CA TRP A 238 0.72 13.93 -11.62
C TRP A 238 1.68 12.74 -11.62
N LEU A 239 1.39 11.70 -12.40
CA LEU A 239 2.19 10.48 -12.41
C LEU A 239 3.63 10.67 -12.95
N PRO A 240 3.92 11.56 -13.92
CA PRO A 240 5.30 11.83 -14.35
C PRO A 240 6.24 12.24 -13.19
N PHE A 241 5.73 13.01 -12.23
CA PHE A 241 6.50 13.48 -11.06
C PHE A 241 6.83 12.36 -10.07
N ARG A 242 6.14 11.21 -10.15
CA ARG A 242 6.51 10.01 -9.41
C ARG A 242 7.81 9.43 -9.94
N PHE A 243 7.89 9.32 -11.26
CA PHE A 243 8.97 8.65 -11.96
C PHE A 243 10.19 9.56 -12.16
N PHE A 244 9.98 10.88 -12.14
CA PHE A 244 11.05 11.87 -12.22
C PHE A 244 10.92 12.91 -11.09
N ARG A 245 11.71 12.73 -10.02
CA ARG A 245 11.79 13.68 -8.91
C ARG A 245 12.96 14.63 -9.14
N HIS A 246 12.66 15.83 -9.62
CA HIS A 246 13.69 16.83 -9.98
C HIS A 246 13.33 18.22 -9.42
N PRO A 247 14.28 19.04 -8.95
CA PRO A 247 13.98 20.37 -8.40
C PRO A 247 13.17 21.29 -9.32
N ARG A 248 13.42 21.24 -10.64
CA ARG A 248 12.61 21.99 -11.62
C ARG A 248 11.16 21.48 -11.73
N LEU A 249 10.93 20.17 -11.57
CA LEU A 249 9.59 19.59 -11.52
C LEU A 249 8.89 19.90 -10.19
N PHE A 250 9.62 19.95 -9.08
CA PHE A 250 9.11 20.45 -7.81
C PHE A 250 8.66 21.92 -7.93
N SER A 251 9.48 22.76 -8.56
CA SER A 251 9.14 24.16 -8.84
C SER A 251 7.86 24.27 -9.66
N PHE A 252 7.65 23.37 -10.62
CA PHE A 252 6.40 23.30 -11.37
C PHE A 252 5.20 22.93 -10.47
N LEU A 253 5.33 21.94 -9.58
CA LEU A 253 4.27 21.59 -8.63
C LEU A 253 3.92 22.76 -7.72
N LYS A 254 4.94 23.45 -7.18
CA LYS A 254 4.79 24.67 -6.38
C LYS A 254 3.97 25.73 -7.11
N ASN A 255 4.33 26.01 -8.37
CA ASN A 255 3.64 27.01 -9.19
C ASN A 255 2.20 26.61 -9.58
N ASN A 256 1.84 25.33 -9.43
CA ASN A 256 0.50 24.82 -9.73
C ASN A 256 -0.26 24.37 -8.48
N LEU A 257 0.15 24.82 -7.29
CA LEU A 257 -0.52 24.51 -6.02
C LEU A 257 -2.02 24.83 -6.07
N ASP A 258 -2.41 25.97 -6.63
CA ASP A 258 -3.81 26.41 -6.73
C ASP A 258 -4.67 25.48 -7.59
N LYS A 259 -4.07 24.78 -8.57
CA LYS A 259 -4.78 23.86 -9.46
C LYS A 259 -4.83 22.44 -8.90
N GLY A 260 -3.81 22.02 -8.16
CA GLY A 260 -3.62 20.64 -7.75
C GLY A 260 -4.02 20.32 -6.31
N TRP A 261 -4.25 21.31 -5.44
CA TRP A 261 -4.30 21.07 -3.99
C TRP A 261 -5.42 20.12 -3.52
N THR A 262 -6.51 19.96 -4.26
CA THR A 262 -7.59 18.99 -3.95
C THR A 262 -7.34 17.59 -4.52
N ASP A 263 -6.35 17.44 -5.40
CA ASP A 263 -6.00 16.17 -6.04
C ASP A 263 -5.09 15.35 -5.11
N ARG A 264 -5.55 14.15 -4.75
CA ARG A 264 -4.79 13.19 -3.94
C ARG A 264 -3.40 12.91 -4.50
N HIS A 265 -3.29 12.72 -5.81
CA HIS A 265 -2.03 12.37 -6.45
C HIS A 265 -1.07 13.54 -6.43
N PHE A 266 -1.56 14.77 -6.56
CA PHE A 266 -0.75 15.98 -6.38
C PHE A 266 -0.19 16.07 -4.96
N GLN A 267 -1.05 15.93 -3.94
CA GLN A 267 -0.63 15.90 -2.53
C GLN A 267 0.44 14.83 -2.28
N LEU A 268 0.24 13.65 -2.86
CA LEU A 268 1.19 12.53 -2.79
C LEU A 268 2.53 12.87 -3.46
N ARG A 269 2.52 13.53 -4.63
CA ARG A 269 3.75 13.95 -5.31
C ARG A 269 4.52 14.98 -4.52
N LEU A 270 3.84 15.95 -3.90
CA LEU A 270 4.50 16.93 -3.04
C LEU A 270 5.20 16.27 -1.84
N ALA A 271 4.50 15.34 -1.17
CA ALA A 271 5.05 14.63 -0.02
C ALA A 271 6.29 13.78 -0.38
N GLU A 272 6.38 13.26 -1.61
CA GLU A 272 7.51 12.44 -2.08
C GLU A 272 8.86 13.20 -2.18
N TYR A 273 8.87 14.53 -2.16
CA TYR A 273 10.12 15.32 -2.30
C TYR A 273 10.97 15.38 -1.04
N LYS A 274 10.36 15.32 0.16
CA LYS A 274 11.05 15.25 1.45
C LYS A 274 12.09 16.36 1.68
N THR A 275 11.71 17.59 1.32
CA THR A 275 12.53 18.79 1.54
C THR A 275 11.85 19.75 2.52
N GLY A 276 12.61 20.65 3.13
CA GLY A 276 12.03 21.70 3.99
C GLY A 276 11.02 22.57 3.25
N GLU A 277 11.28 22.87 1.97
CA GLU A 277 10.33 23.60 1.12
C GLU A 277 9.05 22.79 0.86
N ALA A 278 9.16 21.47 0.64
CA ALA A 278 7.99 20.60 0.51
C ALA A 278 7.16 20.59 1.81
N ALA A 279 7.80 20.55 2.98
CA ALA A 279 7.12 20.63 4.27
C ALA A 279 6.33 21.94 4.43
N ILE A 280 6.92 23.08 4.04
CA ILE A 280 6.23 24.40 4.05
C ILE A 280 5.02 24.40 3.11
N LEU A 281 5.15 23.84 1.90
CA LEU A 281 4.04 23.77 0.94
C LEU A 281 2.93 22.84 1.41
N LEU A 282 3.27 21.70 2.02
CA LEU A 282 2.32 20.77 2.61
C LEU A 282 1.57 21.43 3.78
N ASP A 283 2.25 22.21 4.60
CA ASP A 283 1.62 22.99 5.68
C ASP A 283 0.61 24.01 5.12
N SER A 284 1.02 24.76 4.09
CA SER A 284 0.13 25.69 3.37
C SER A 284 -1.08 24.99 2.74
N LEU A 285 -0.87 23.82 2.14
CA LEU A 285 -1.93 23.00 1.55
C LEU A 285 -2.93 22.56 2.62
N TYR A 286 -2.44 22.09 3.77
CA TYR A 286 -3.29 21.72 4.89
C TYR A 286 -4.12 22.89 5.41
N ALA A 287 -3.54 24.08 5.54
CA ALA A 287 -4.27 25.29 5.92
C ALA A 287 -5.44 25.60 4.96
N ARG A 288 -5.28 25.33 3.65
CA ARG A 288 -6.36 25.45 2.66
C ARG A 288 -7.41 24.36 2.80
N ILE A 289 -7.00 23.11 3.07
CA ILE A 289 -7.94 22.02 3.37
C ILE A 289 -8.83 22.39 4.56
N LEU A 290 -8.28 23.04 5.59
CA LEU A 290 -9.05 23.50 6.74
C LEU A 290 -10.08 24.58 6.41
N GLN A 291 -9.98 25.28 5.28
CA GLN A 291 -10.98 26.25 4.83
C GLN A 291 -12.17 25.58 4.13
N LEU A 292 -12.07 24.29 3.78
CA LEU A 292 -13.20 23.55 3.23
C LEU A 292 -14.35 23.43 4.24
N ASP A 293 -15.58 23.32 3.72
CA ASP A 293 -16.74 22.97 4.53
C ASP A 293 -16.55 21.60 5.22
N LYS A 294 -17.24 21.38 6.34
CA LYS A 294 -17.05 20.18 7.18
C LYS A 294 -17.22 18.86 6.41
N LYS A 295 -18.13 18.80 5.42
CA LYS A 295 -18.40 17.57 4.65
C LYS A 295 -17.24 17.22 3.71
N LYS A 296 -16.59 18.22 3.11
CA LYS A 296 -15.43 18.03 2.22
C LYS A 296 -14.10 17.98 2.96
N ARG A 297 -13.99 18.66 4.10
CA ARG A 297 -12.76 18.73 4.90
C ARG A 297 -12.32 17.36 5.40
N ARG A 298 -13.20 16.59 6.03
CA ARG A 298 -12.86 15.29 6.61
C ARG A 298 -12.22 14.31 5.61
N PRO A 299 -12.82 14.03 4.43
CA PRO A 299 -12.20 13.16 3.44
C PRO A 299 -10.91 13.76 2.85
N ALA A 300 -10.82 15.08 2.70
CA ALA A 300 -9.60 15.75 2.22
C ALA A 300 -8.45 15.63 3.24
N VAL A 301 -8.68 15.88 4.52
CA VAL A 301 -7.70 15.67 5.60
C VAL A 301 -7.26 14.22 5.66
N THR A 302 -8.19 13.26 5.57
CA THR A 302 -7.84 11.82 5.57
C THR A 302 -6.95 11.45 4.40
N THR A 303 -7.27 11.96 3.21
CA THR A 303 -6.49 11.73 1.99
C THR A 303 -5.10 12.34 2.09
N PHE A 304 -5.01 13.56 2.60
CA PHE A 304 -3.77 14.29 2.81
C PHE A 304 -2.87 13.62 3.86
N ALA A 305 -3.46 13.21 4.99
CA ALA A 305 -2.76 12.47 6.03
C ALA A 305 -2.18 11.17 5.48
N ARG A 306 -2.94 10.40 4.68
CA ARG A 306 -2.41 9.19 4.01
C ARG A 306 -1.25 9.47 3.06
N ALA A 307 -1.22 10.64 2.43
CA ALA A 307 -0.09 11.04 1.56
C ALA A 307 1.19 11.28 2.38
N LEU A 308 1.06 11.93 3.54
CA LEU A 308 2.17 12.11 4.49
C LEU A 308 2.58 10.78 5.14
N GLU A 309 1.63 9.94 5.52
CA GLU A 309 1.86 8.63 6.12
C GLU A 309 2.71 7.74 5.20
N GLY A 310 2.27 7.58 3.94
CA GLY A 310 2.98 6.75 2.96
C GLY A 310 4.32 7.32 2.49
N ASN A 311 4.62 8.59 2.79
CA ASN A 311 5.88 9.26 2.44
C ASN A 311 6.53 9.93 3.63
N TYR A 312 6.38 9.34 4.81
CA TYR A 312 6.85 9.95 6.04
C TYR A 312 8.33 10.34 5.97
N ASP A 313 8.60 11.49 6.57
CA ASP A 313 9.91 12.08 6.78
C ASP A 313 9.84 12.90 8.08
N SER A 314 10.95 13.01 8.82
CA SER A 314 10.96 13.75 10.09
C SER A 314 10.62 15.23 9.89
N LEU A 315 10.89 15.78 8.70
CA LEU A 315 10.47 17.14 8.33
C LEU A 315 8.94 17.32 8.34
N TYR A 316 8.17 16.25 8.18
CA TYR A 316 6.71 16.29 8.18
C TYR A 316 6.10 15.98 9.55
N ALA A 317 6.91 15.60 10.54
CA ALA A 317 6.43 15.22 11.87
C ALA A 317 5.57 16.29 12.55
N PRO A 318 5.94 17.59 12.57
CA PRO A 318 5.11 18.62 13.20
C PRO A 318 3.72 18.72 12.55
N LEU A 319 3.66 18.68 11.23
CA LEU A 319 2.40 18.74 10.48
C LEU A 319 1.55 17.49 10.73
N TYR A 320 2.16 16.30 10.71
CA TYR A 320 1.44 15.05 10.95
C TYR A 320 0.88 14.98 12.37
N LEU A 321 1.67 15.37 13.38
CA LEU A 321 1.21 15.46 14.77
C LEU A 321 0.05 16.43 14.92
N ARG A 322 0.12 17.61 14.28
CA ARG A 322 -0.99 18.56 14.28
C ARG A 322 -2.26 17.95 13.69
N ILE A 323 -2.16 17.23 12.58
CA ILE A 323 -3.31 16.52 11.98
C ILE A 323 -3.90 15.49 12.95
N LEU A 324 -3.05 14.71 13.61
CA LEU A 324 -3.51 13.71 14.59
C LEU A 324 -4.22 14.39 15.77
N THR A 325 -3.68 15.50 16.27
CA THR A 325 -4.26 16.26 17.38
C THR A 325 -5.58 16.93 17.01
N GLU A 326 -5.66 17.61 15.86
CA GLU A 326 -6.81 18.41 15.47
C GLU A 326 -7.93 17.60 14.81
N HIS A 327 -7.63 16.41 14.27
CA HIS A 327 -8.59 15.55 13.56
C HIS A 327 -8.61 14.12 14.08
N SER A 328 -8.79 14.01 15.38
CA SER A 328 -8.86 12.73 16.09
C SER A 328 -10.04 11.86 15.62
N GLU A 329 -11.08 12.44 15.02
CA GLU A 329 -12.23 11.74 14.42
C GLU A 329 -11.85 10.84 13.23
N ASN A 330 -10.62 10.96 12.70
CA ASN A 330 -10.10 10.12 11.64
C ASN A 330 -9.34 8.92 12.22
N ALA A 331 -10.00 8.09 13.04
CA ALA A 331 -9.40 6.97 13.77
C ALA A 331 -8.58 5.96 12.92
N ASN A 332 -8.81 5.94 11.60
CA ASN A 332 -8.14 5.04 10.66
C ASN A 332 -6.79 5.53 10.13
N LEU A 333 -6.27 6.69 10.55
CA LEU A 333 -4.89 7.07 10.21
C LEU A 333 -3.91 6.21 11.01
N HIS A 334 -2.93 5.63 10.32
CA HIS A 334 -1.86 4.87 10.94
C HIS A 334 -0.72 5.83 11.31
N VAL A 335 0.08 5.49 12.31
CA VAL A 335 1.22 6.32 12.71
C VAL A 335 2.49 5.71 12.12
N PRO A 336 3.23 6.45 11.28
CA PRO A 336 4.46 5.95 10.68
C PRO A 336 5.50 5.56 11.73
N GLU A 337 6.28 4.51 11.45
CA GLU A 337 7.26 3.98 12.39
C GLU A 337 8.27 5.04 12.86
N GLY A 338 8.79 5.84 11.93
CA GLY A 338 9.74 6.89 12.26
C GLY A 338 9.17 7.99 13.17
N LEU A 339 7.85 8.17 13.22
CA LEU A 339 7.21 9.11 14.16
C LEU A 339 7.17 8.53 15.57
N TRP A 340 6.99 7.20 15.72
CA TRP A 340 7.15 6.54 17.02
C TRP A 340 8.54 6.78 17.57
N LEU A 341 9.57 6.59 16.76
CA LEU A 341 10.97 6.66 17.19
C LEU A 341 11.42 8.05 17.65
N THR A 342 10.80 9.11 17.11
CA THR A 342 11.26 10.49 17.32
C THR A 342 10.32 11.32 18.17
N HIS A 343 9.06 10.92 18.30
CA HIS A 343 8.02 11.68 19.00
C HIS A 343 7.14 10.82 19.92
N ALA A 344 7.67 9.72 20.45
CA ALA A 344 6.96 8.81 21.36
C ALA A 344 6.26 9.53 22.51
N ASP A 345 6.93 10.49 23.16
CA ASP A 345 6.35 11.27 24.26
C ASP A 345 5.13 12.10 23.86
N THR A 346 5.18 12.70 22.67
CA THR A 346 4.05 13.50 22.18
C THR A 346 2.88 12.59 21.83
N LEU A 347 3.17 11.46 21.17
CA LEU A 347 2.17 10.45 20.83
C LEU A 347 1.58 9.81 22.08
N TYR A 348 2.38 9.64 23.13
CA TYR A 348 1.95 9.15 24.42
C TYR A 348 0.91 10.08 25.05
N ARG A 349 1.24 11.37 25.21
CA ARG A 349 0.31 12.37 25.75
C ARG A 349 -0.97 12.46 24.92
N LEU A 350 -0.83 12.38 23.60
CA LEU A 350 -1.96 12.38 22.68
C LEU A 350 -2.84 11.13 22.85
N SER A 351 -2.23 9.95 23.01
CA SER A 351 -2.95 8.70 23.26
C SER A 351 -3.70 8.71 24.60
N LEU A 352 -3.14 9.33 25.65
CA LEU A 352 -3.82 9.54 26.92
C LEU A 352 -5.02 10.48 26.77
N ALA A 353 -4.89 11.56 25.99
CA ALA A 353 -6.02 12.45 25.71
C ALA A 353 -7.16 11.70 25.01
N TRP A 354 -6.83 10.89 24.00
CA TRP A 354 -7.80 10.08 23.26
C TRP A 354 -8.47 8.98 24.10
N LYS A 355 -7.82 8.50 25.16
CA LYS A 355 -8.40 7.49 26.08
C LYS A 355 -9.68 7.99 26.75
N ASN A 356 -9.80 9.29 26.93
CA ASN A 356 -10.96 9.94 27.53
C ASN A 356 -11.90 10.58 26.49
N GLY A 357 -11.61 10.35 25.20
CA GLY A 357 -12.32 10.93 24.09
C GLY A 357 -13.57 10.16 23.65
N ASP A 358 -14.01 10.42 22.43
CA ASP A 358 -15.11 9.70 21.80
C ASP A 358 -14.78 8.21 21.54
N ARG A 359 -15.72 7.45 20.95
CA ARG A 359 -15.50 6.03 20.67
C ARG A 359 -14.29 5.81 19.74
N ALA A 360 -14.15 6.61 18.69
CA ALA A 360 -13.12 6.45 17.68
C ALA A 360 -11.72 6.79 18.25
N GLU A 361 -11.66 7.82 19.09
CA GLU A 361 -10.47 8.19 19.85
C GLU A 361 -10.05 7.08 20.83
N ARG A 362 -11.01 6.51 21.57
CA ARG A 362 -10.75 5.41 22.50
C ARG A 362 -10.23 4.15 21.81
N GLU A 363 -10.84 3.78 20.67
CA GLU A 363 -10.37 2.64 19.86
C GLU A 363 -8.94 2.86 19.36
N ARG A 364 -8.61 4.08 18.91
CA ARG A 364 -7.24 4.44 18.52
C ARG A 364 -6.27 4.38 19.70
N SER A 365 -6.64 4.96 20.84
CA SER A 365 -5.82 4.93 22.06
C SER A 365 -5.53 3.49 22.48
N ALA A 366 -6.53 2.62 22.50
CA ALA A 366 -6.38 1.21 22.84
C ALA A 366 -5.40 0.47 21.92
N LYS A 367 -5.35 0.83 20.63
CA LYS A 367 -4.39 0.28 19.67
C LYS A 367 -2.97 0.83 19.87
N MET A 368 -2.84 2.14 20.05
CA MET A 368 -1.55 2.83 20.03
C MET A 368 -0.81 2.79 21.39
N LEU A 369 -1.56 2.91 22.49
CA LEU A 369 -0.99 3.04 23.83
C LEU A 369 -0.07 1.86 24.21
N PRO A 370 -0.38 0.58 23.90
CA PRO A 370 0.53 -0.53 24.16
C PRO A 370 1.86 -0.42 23.40
N GLU A 371 1.83 -0.03 22.12
CA GLU A 371 3.04 0.13 21.29
C GLU A 371 3.93 1.26 21.84
N ILE A 372 3.32 2.39 22.21
CA ILE A 372 4.03 3.53 22.80
C ILE A 372 4.65 3.16 24.14
N ILE A 373 3.90 2.48 25.02
CA ILE A 373 4.42 2.06 26.33
C ILE A 373 5.61 1.12 26.13
N ASN A 374 5.49 0.09 25.29
CA ASN A 374 6.60 -0.83 25.02
C ASN A 374 7.84 -0.10 24.52
N TYR A 375 7.66 0.90 23.65
CA TYR A 375 8.76 1.74 23.19
C TYR A 375 9.36 2.57 24.32
N LEU A 376 8.56 3.37 25.03
CA LEU A 376 9.03 4.23 26.12
C LEU A 376 9.69 3.42 27.26
N GLU A 377 9.19 2.22 27.56
CA GLU A 377 9.79 1.29 28.51
C GLU A 377 11.21 0.87 28.11
N SER A 378 11.52 0.86 26.80
CA SER A 378 12.83 0.50 26.26
C SER A 378 13.83 1.66 26.26
N PHE A 379 13.37 2.92 26.41
CA PHE A 379 14.21 4.12 26.29
C PHE A 379 14.17 5.06 27.51
N SER A 380 13.52 4.64 28.62
CA SER A 380 13.50 5.35 29.92
C SER A 380 13.20 6.85 29.81
N VAL A 381 12.04 7.22 29.26
CA VAL A 381 11.70 8.64 29.04
C VAL A 381 10.88 9.22 30.19
N ASP A 382 11.23 10.43 30.61
CA ASP A 382 10.65 11.15 31.77
C ASP A 382 9.11 11.22 31.77
N SER A 383 8.50 11.35 30.59
CA SER A 383 7.04 11.46 30.44
C SER A 383 6.29 10.19 30.85
N LEU A 384 6.92 9.01 30.80
CA LEU A 384 6.32 7.74 31.22
C LEU A 384 6.31 7.59 32.74
N ASN A 385 7.27 8.23 33.43
CA ASN A 385 7.49 8.05 34.87
C ASN A 385 6.30 8.54 35.70
N ALA A 386 5.73 9.69 35.36
CA ALA A 386 4.56 10.23 36.04
C ALA A 386 3.34 9.32 35.91
N GLU A 387 3.13 8.68 34.75
CA GLU A 387 2.06 7.70 34.58
C GLU A 387 2.36 6.39 35.32
N ILE A 388 3.59 5.88 35.25
CA ILE A 388 3.97 4.66 35.96
C ILE A 388 3.65 4.83 37.45
N ILE A 389 3.99 5.98 38.02
CA ILE A 389 3.63 6.33 39.40
C ILE A 389 2.12 6.50 39.58
N SER A 390 1.40 7.16 38.66
CA SER A 390 -0.06 7.35 38.75
C SER A 390 -0.85 6.03 38.75
N ARG A 391 -0.28 4.98 38.16
CA ARG A 391 -0.86 3.63 38.12
C ARG A 391 -0.68 2.86 39.42
N ILE A 392 0.18 3.31 40.32
CA ILE A 392 0.35 2.67 41.63
C ILE A 392 -0.76 3.15 42.56
N GLN A 393 -1.69 2.24 42.88
CA GLN A 393 -2.80 2.51 43.80
C GLN A 393 -2.47 1.96 45.20
N PRO A 394 -2.31 2.82 46.22
CA PRO A 394 -2.12 2.37 47.60
C PRO A 394 -3.34 1.56 48.09
N GLY A 395 -3.10 0.54 48.91
CA GLY A 395 -4.16 -0.23 49.57
C GLY A 395 -4.82 -1.32 48.71
N LEU A 396 -4.35 -1.50 47.48
CA LEU A 396 -4.74 -2.61 46.61
C LEU A 396 -4.07 -3.91 47.12
N ASP A 397 -4.82 -5.01 47.30
CA ASP A 397 -4.20 -6.29 47.70
C ASP A 397 -3.41 -6.89 46.52
N MET A 398 -2.08 -6.80 46.62
CA MET A 398 -1.14 -7.26 45.60
C MET A 398 -1.22 -8.77 45.34
N ARG A 399 -1.78 -9.59 46.25
CA ARG A 399 -2.00 -11.04 46.05
C ARG A 399 -2.86 -11.35 44.84
N TYR A 400 -3.93 -10.58 44.69
CA TYR A 400 -4.93 -10.79 43.63
C TYR A 400 -4.28 -10.83 42.25
N TYR A 401 -3.25 -10.02 42.02
CA TYR A 401 -2.57 -9.88 40.74
C TYR A 401 -1.48 -10.92 40.47
N VAL A 402 -0.87 -11.47 41.52
CA VAL A 402 0.13 -12.55 41.39
C VAL A 402 -0.56 -13.86 41.04
N GLU A 403 -1.75 -14.09 41.59
CA GLU A 403 -2.55 -15.30 41.37
C GLU A 403 -3.32 -15.28 40.03
N HIS A 404 -3.64 -14.10 39.50
CA HIS A 404 -4.40 -13.93 38.25
C HIS A 404 -3.54 -13.32 37.12
N GLN A 405 -2.46 -13.99 36.74
CA GLN A 405 -1.46 -13.50 35.76
C GLN A 405 -2.01 -13.03 34.40
N ALA A 406 -3.19 -13.51 33.97
CA ALA A 406 -3.84 -13.06 32.74
C ALA A 406 -4.35 -11.61 32.82
N GLU A 407 -4.55 -11.09 34.02
CA GLU A 407 -5.03 -9.73 34.31
C GLU A 407 -3.99 -8.97 35.14
N MET A 408 -2.73 -8.95 34.69
CA MET A 408 -1.73 -8.06 35.27
C MET A 408 -2.20 -6.60 35.15
N GLY A 409 -2.85 -6.11 36.21
CA GLY A 409 -3.33 -4.74 36.32
C GLY A 409 -2.20 -3.75 36.12
N ALA A 410 -2.56 -2.54 35.68
CA ALA A 410 -1.62 -1.44 35.42
C ALA A 410 -0.60 -1.22 36.56
N THR A 411 -1.01 -1.41 37.82
CA THR A 411 -0.17 -1.35 39.03
C THR A 411 1.01 -2.32 39.01
N MET A 412 0.78 -3.60 38.65
CA MET A 412 1.83 -4.61 38.72
C MET A 412 2.88 -4.40 37.61
N LYS A 413 2.43 -3.99 36.42
CA LYS A 413 3.34 -3.61 35.32
C LYS A 413 4.18 -2.38 35.69
N ALA A 414 3.59 -1.40 36.37
CA ALA A 414 4.33 -0.24 36.88
C ALA A 414 5.44 -0.66 37.86
N TYR A 415 5.13 -1.51 38.84
CA TYR A 415 6.15 -2.03 39.75
C TYR A 415 7.23 -2.84 39.03
N GLN A 416 6.87 -3.69 38.06
CA GLN A 416 7.86 -4.45 37.27
C GLN A 416 8.80 -3.53 36.50
N HIS A 417 8.27 -2.45 35.90
CA HIS A 417 9.10 -1.46 35.22
C HIS A 417 10.08 -0.80 36.18
N ILE A 418 9.60 -0.35 37.35
CA ILE A 418 10.44 0.29 38.37
C ILE A 418 11.53 -0.68 38.87
N TYR A 419 11.18 -1.94 39.11
CA TYR A 419 12.14 -2.96 39.56
C TYR A 419 13.24 -3.25 38.52
N ARG A 420 12.88 -3.25 37.23
CA ARG A 420 13.83 -3.51 36.14
C ARG A 420 14.76 -2.33 35.88
N THR A 421 14.21 -1.12 35.84
CA THR A 421 14.97 0.08 35.50
C THR A 421 15.79 0.60 36.67
N LYS A 422 15.29 0.43 37.91
CA LYS A 422 15.91 0.93 39.15
C LYS A 422 16.35 2.39 39.04
N ALA A 423 15.55 3.20 38.36
CA ALA A 423 15.92 4.57 38.07
C ALA A 423 15.75 5.48 39.31
N PRO A 424 16.75 6.30 39.70
CA PRO A 424 16.76 7.02 40.98
C PRO A 424 15.55 7.92 41.25
N TYR A 425 14.94 8.47 40.21
CA TYR A 425 13.79 9.37 40.35
C TYR A 425 12.50 8.66 40.84
N PHE A 426 12.44 7.33 40.84
CA PHE A 426 11.32 6.58 41.41
C PHE A 426 11.39 6.46 42.95
N VAL A 427 12.54 6.75 43.57
CA VAL A 427 12.75 6.60 45.01
C VAL A 427 11.80 7.49 45.81
N ASP A 428 11.73 8.78 45.49
CA ASP A 428 10.89 9.73 46.25
C ASP A 428 9.39 9.42 46.11
N PRO A 429 8.84 9.17 44.89
CA PRO A 429 7.47 8.72 44.74
C PRO A 429 7.15 7.43 45.51
N LEU A 430 8.05 6.44 45.49
CA LEU A 430 7.85 5.18 46.20
C LEU A 430 7.83 5.37 47.72
N ILE A 431 8.67 6.25 48.26
CA ILE A 431 8.63 6.62 49.68
C ILE A 431 7.28 7.26 50.03
N GLU A 432 6.77 8.15 49.19
CA GLU A 432 5.47 8.79 49.40
C GLU A 432 4.30 7.80 49.30
N ILE A 433 4.37 6.83 48.40
CA ILE A 433 3.39 5.73 48.31
C ILE A 433 3.46 4.86 49.55
N LEU A 434 4.66 4.50 50.02
CA LEU A 434 4.87 3.70 51.23
C LEU A 434 4.22 4.35 52.46
N LYS A 435 4.38 5.67 52.63
CA LYS A 435 3.74 6.43 53.71
C LYS A 435 2.20 6.40 53.65
N LYS A 436 1.63 6.33 52.45
CA LYS A 436 0.18 6.40 52.21
C LYS A 436 -0.50 5.03 52.13
N ASP A 437 0.26 3.94 51.94
CA ASP A 437 -0.35 2.62 51.76
C ASP A 437 -0.90 2.08 53.09
N PRO A 438 -2.21 1.81 53.19
CA PRO A 438 -2.82 1.32 54.43
C PRO A 438 -2.43 -0.13 54.78
N LEU A 439 -1.96 -0.93 53.81
CA LEU A 439 -1.65 -2.34 54.01
C LEU A 439 -0.18 -2.56 54.37
N ALA A 440 0.09 -3.07 55.58
CA ALA A 440 1.45 -3.29 56.08
C ALA A 440 2.31 -4.20 55.16
N LYS A 441 1.70 -5.20 54.55
CA LYS A 441 2.35 -6.10 53.57
C LYS A 441 2.79 -5.38 52.29
N ASN A 442 2.03 -4.39 51.83
CA ASN A 442 2.40 -3.57 50.66
C ASN A 442 3.54 -2.63 51.02
N ARG A 443 3.50 -2.02 52.22
CA ARG A 443 4.61 -1.21 52.74
C ARG A 443 5.90 -2.01 52.80
N PHE A 444 5.85 -3.27 53.27
CA PHE A 444 7.00 -4.18 53.22
C PHE A 444 7.49 -4.43 51.79
N PHE A 445 6.57 -4.72 50.87
CA PHE A 445 6.90 -4.94 49.46
C PHE A 445 7.63 -3.72 48.85
N ILE A 446 7.11 -2.51 49.06
CA ILE A 446 7.71 -1.26 48.55
C ILE A 446 9.08 -1.01 49.20
N ALA A 447 9.21 -1.23 50.51
CA ALA A 447 10.50 -1.12 51.20
C ALA A 447 11.54 -2.10 50.64
N LYS A 448 11.14 -3.34 50.33
CA LYS A 448 12.02 -4.32 49.68
C LYS A 448 12.36 -3.93 48.25
N LEU A 449 11.42 -3.41 47.49
CA LEU A 449 11.67 -2.88 46.15
C LEU A 449 12.70 -1.73 46.18
N LEU A 450 12.58 -0.81 47.15
CA LEU A 450 13.53 0.29 47.35
C LEU A 450 14.93 -0.22 47.75
N HIS A 451 14.99 -1.21 48.65
CA HIS A 451 16.26 -1.83 49.07
C HIS A 451 17.04 -2.45 47.90
N GLU A 452 16.33 -2.98 46.89
CA GLU A 452 16.94 -3.61 45.70
C GLU A 452 17.66 -2.64 44.77
N TYR A 453 17.56 -1.33 45.00
CA TYR A 453 18.41 -0.34 44.34
C TYR A 453 19.88 -0.49 44.77
N ASN A 454 20.16 -1.15 45.91
CA ASN A 454 21.50 -1.36 46.46
C ASN A 454 22.28 -0.05 46.69
N GLU A 455 21.58 1.03 47.05
CA GLU A 455 22.17 2.32 47.38
C GLU A 455 22.08 2.59 48.89
N PRO A 456 23.21 2.74 49.61
CA PRO A 456 23.20 2.96 51.06
C PRO A 456 22.36 4.16 51.53
N SER A 457 22.32 5.23 50.74
CA SER A 457 21.51 6.41 51.02
C SER A 457 20.00 6.13 51.05
N ILE A 458 19.52 5.14 50.29
CA ILE A 458 18.10 4.75 50.30
C ILE A 458 17.80 3.97 51.59
N ASP A 459 18.70 3.09 52.01
CA ASP A 459 18.56 2.31 53.25
C ASP A 459 18.58 3.23 54.48
N GLU A 460 19.45 4.23 54.51
CA GLU A 460 19.48 5.24 55.56
C GLU A 460 18.17 6.02 55.64
N ARG A 461 17.60 6.40 54.48
CA ARG A 461 16.29 7.08 54.41
C ARG A 461 15.15 6.19 54.90
N LEU A 462 15.14 4.90 54.55
CA LEU A 462 14.15 3.94 55.05
C LEU A 462 14.29 3.74 56.56
N ALA A 463 15.52 3.62 57.07
CA ALA A 463 15.78 3.48 58.50
C ALA A 463 15.34 4.72 59.30
N LEU A 464 15.57 5.91 58.76
CA LEU A 464 15.07 7.16 59.34
C LEU A 464 13.55 7.20 59.31
N LEU A 465 12.93 6.87 58.18
CA LEU A 465 11.48 6.86 58.02
C LEU A 465 10.80 5.93 59.04
N PHE A 466 11.32 4.71 59.22
CA PHE A 466 10.76 3.77 60.20
C PHE A 466 11.04 4.14 61.65
N ARG A 467 12.08 4.94 61.92
CA ARG A 467 12.33 5.50 63.25
C ARG A 467 11.34 6.63 63.57
N GLU A 468 11.06 7.49 62.60
CA GLU A 468 10.14 8.61 62.73
C GLU A 468 8.67 8.16 62.75
N PHE A 469 8.34 7.12 62.00
CA PHE A 469 6.98 6.56 61.87
C PHE A 469 7.00 5.03 62.11
N PRO A 470 7.12 4.58 63.38
CA PRO A 470 7.21 3.16 63.71
C PRO A 470 6.03 2.31 63.23
N GLU A 471 4.84 2.90 63.07
CA GLU A 471 3.63 2.26 62.55
C GLU A 471 3.72 1.89 61.05
N LEU A 472 4.63 2.53 60.31
CA LEU A 472 4.94 2.16 58.93
C LEU A 472 5.84 0.93 58.87
N ALA A 473 6.59 0.64 59.95
CA ALA A 473 7.46 -0.51 60.02
C ALA A 473 6.62 -1.80 59.97
N PRO A 474 6.94 -2.73 59.06
CA PRO A 474 6.16 -3.95 58.91
C PRO A 474 6.40 -4.90 60.08
N GLY A 475 5.32 -5.34 60.72
CA GLY A 475 5.37 -6.43 61.70
C GLY A 475 5.71 -7.79 61.05
N LEU A 476 6.01 -8.79 61.87
CA LEU A 476 6.49 -10.11 61.42
C LEU A 476 5.58 -10.75 60.35
N GLN A 477 4.27 -10.79 60.60
CA GLN A 477 3.30 -11.35 59.66
C GLN A 477 3.29 -10.59 58.32
N ALA A 478 3.35 -9.26 58.35
CA ALA A 478 3.37 -8.44 57.15
C ALA A 478 4.67 -8.63 56.35
N ALA A 479 5.79 -8.88 57.04
CA ALA A 479 7.07 -9.20 56.42
C ALA A 479 7.07 -10.58 55.75
N GLU A 480 6.44 -11.58 56.37
CA GLU A 480 6.27 -12.91 55.77
C GLU A 480 5.40 -12.86 54.52
N GLU A 481 4.22 -12.23 54.61
CA GLU A 481 3.30 -12.07 53.48
C GLU A 481 3.93 -11.23 52.37
N GLY A 482 4.39 -10.01 52.69
CA GLY A 482 5.01 -9.09 51.73
C GLY A 482 6.29 -9.66 51.10
N GLY A 483 7.10 -10.38 51.87
CA GLY A 483 8.33 -11.02 51.38
C GLY A 483 8.06 -12.18 50.44
N SER A 484 7.02 -12.98 50.70
CA SER A 484 6.55 -14.01 49.77
C SER A 484 6.12 -13.39 48.43
N PHE A 485 5.36 -12.30 48.46
CA PHE A 485 4.96 -11.59 47.24
C PHE A 485 6.15 -11.00 46.50
N PHE A 486 7.07 -10.38 47.22
CA PHE A 486 8.27 -9.80 46.61
C PHE A 486 9.10 -10.85 45.87
N LYS A 487 9.29 -12.04 46.46
CA LYS A 487 10.00 -13.16 45.81
C LYS A 487 9.33 -13.60 44.51
N ASN A 488 8.01 -13.82 44.55
CA ASN A 488 7.24 -14.21 43.36
C ASN A 488 7.29 -13.10 42.30
N PHE A 489 7.12 -11.84 42.70
CA PHE A 489 7.23 -10.67 41.85
C PHE A 489 8.60 -10.59 41.16
N ALA A 490 9.70 -10.67 41.92
CA ALA A 490 11.06 -10.59 41.40
C ALA A 490 11.35 -11.73 40.41
N TYR A 491 10.89 -12.95 40.71
CA TYR A 491 10.98 -14.08 39.80
C TYR A 491 10.32 -13.79 38.44
N HIS A 492 9.09 -13.24 38.44
CA HIS A 492 8.38 -12.90 37.22
C HIS A 492 8.94 -11.65 36.52
N ALA A 493 9.43 -10.66 37.27
CA ALA A 493 10.06 -9.48 36.71
C ALA A 493 11.37 -9.84 35.99
N ASN A 494 12.11 -10.84 36.47
CA ASN A 494 13.35 -11.34 35.86
C ASN A 494 13.14 -12.34 34.72
N ARG A 495 11.94 -12.93 34.57
CA ARG A 495 11.56 -13.71 33.38
C ARG A 495 11.15 -12.77 32.25
N LYS A 496 12.12 -12.30 31.47
CA LYS A 496 11.94 -11.84 30.09
C LYS A 496 13.17 -12.21 29.28
#